data_AF-R5VV50-F1
#
_entry.id   AF-R5VV50-F1
#
_cell.length_a   1.000
_cell.length_b   1.000
_cell.length_c   1.000
_cell.angle_alpha   90.00
_cell.angle_beta   90.00
_cell.angle_gamma   90.00
#
_symmetry.space_group_name_H-M   'P 1'
#
loop_
_entity.id
_entity.type
_entity.pdbx_description
1 polymer ?
#
loop_
_entity_poly.entity_id
_entity_poly.type
_entity_poly.pdbx_seq_one_letter_code
_entity_poly.pdbx_strand_id
1 'polypeptide(L)'
;MSNFEQYTLAAFIKQGYFEKHINRMRLYYARQRQKIKEVLEKGAPGLPCEIRENDSGLHFLLHLKTDLTDREVVKKLAEQGVRVHALSEYYTKKQGEEHFFIINYSNLDVEIIPI
;
A
#
# COMPACT_ATOMS: atom_id res chain seq x y z
N MET A 1 -19.67 -21.39 0.34
CA MET A 1 -20.41 -20.11 0.31
C MET A 1 -21.88 -20.40 0.42
N SER A 2 -22.59 -19.69 1.28
CA SER A 2 -24.03 -19.87 1.50
C SER A 2 -24.83 -19.34 0.30
N ASN A 3 -25.95 -19.98 -0.05
CA ASN A 3 -26.87 -19.47 -1.07
C ASN A 3 -27.33 -18.04 -0.76
N PHE A 4 -27.47 -17.69 0.53
CA PHE A 4 -27.83 -16.34 0.96
C PHE A 4 -26.81 -15.29 0.52
N GLU A 5 -25.50 -15.56 0.65
CA GLU A 5 -24.44 -14.64 0.21
C GLU A 5 -24.46 -14.45 -1.30
N GLN A 6 -24.71 -15.52 -2.06
CA GLN A 6 -24.79 -15.47 -3.52
C GLN A 6 -26.00 -14.65 -3.99
N TYR A 7 -27.19 -14.87 -3.43
CA TYR A 7 -28.37 -14.08 -3.76
C TYR A 7 -28.21 -12.61 -3.37
N THR A 8 -27.58 -12.34 -2.22
CA THR A 8 -27.30 -10.98 -1.77
C THR A 8 -26.32 -10.28 -2.71
N LEU A 9 -25.22 -10.92 -3.08
CA LEU A 9 -24.23 -10.37 -4.01
C LEU A 9 -24.85 -10.17 -5.40
N ALA A 10 -25.64 -11.13 -5.90
CA ALA A 10 -26.33 -11.01 -7.18
C ALA A 10 -27.30 -9.82 -7.19
N ALA A 11 -28.07 -9.63 -6.11
CA ALA A 11 -28.93 -8.46 -5.95
C ALA A 11 -28.13 -7.16 -5.85
N PHE A 12 -27.02 -7.15 -5.10
CA PHE A 12 -26.13 -6.00 -4.94
C PHE A 12 -25.51 -5.55 -6.27
N ILE A 13 -25.13 -6.51 -7.12
CA ILE A 13 -24.63 -6.25 -8.48
C ILE A 13 -25.78 -5.79 -9.39
N LYS A 14 -26.88 -6.54 -9.46
CA LYS A 14 -28.02 -6.26 -10.36
C LYS A 14 -28.65 -4.89 -10.11
N GLN A 15 -28.66 -4.43 -8.86
CA GLN A 15 -29.19 -3.12 -8.48
C GLN A 15 -28.18 -1.97 -8.63
N GLY A 16 -26.96 -2.24 -9.13
CA GLY A 16 -25.92 -1.24 -9.37
C GLY A 16 -25.21 -0.72 -8.11
N TYR A 17 -25.47 -1.30 -6.94
CA TYR A 17 -24.80 -0.88 -5.69
C TYR A 17 -23.32 -1.27 -5.67
N PHE A 18 -22.97 -2.40 -6.29
CA PHE A 18 -21.57 -2.80 -6.42
C PHE A 18 -20.75 -1.75 -7.17
N GLU A 19 -21.24 -1.28 -8.30
CA GLU A 19 -20.55 -0.27 -9.12
C GLU A 19 -20.44 1.08 -8.39
N LYS A 20 -21.52 1.53 -7.74
CA LYS A 20 -21.50 2.72 -6.86
C LYS A 20 -20.46 2.58 -5.74
N HIS A 21 -20.36 1.40 -5.13
CA HIS A 21 -19.38 1.12 -4.10
C HIS A 21 -17.94 1.18 -4.66
N ILE A 22 -17.66 0.54 -5.80
CA ILE A 22 -16.34 0.58 -6.45
C ILE A 22 -15.94 2.02 -6.79
N ASN A 23 -16.85 2.84 -7.34
CA ASN A 23 -16.58 4.24 -7.64
C ASN A 23 -16.24 5.05 -6.37
N ARG A 24 -16.98 4.81 -5.27
CA ARG A 24 -16.65 5.41 -3.97
C ARG A 24 -15.29 4.96 -3.46
N MET A 25 -14.96 3.66 -3.57
CA MET A 25 -13.68 3.11 -3.12
C MET A 25 -12.50 3.63 -3.94
N ARG A 26 -12.66 3.81 -5.25
CA ARG A 26 -11.62 4.43 -6.10
C ARG A 26 -11.26 5.84 -5.62
N LEU A 27 -12.26 6.68 -5.34
CA LEU A 27 -12.04 8.03 -4.83
C LEU A 27 -11.42 8.02 -3.43
N TYR A 28 -11.90 7.13 -2.55
CA TYR A 28 -11.36 6.98 -1.20
C TYR A 28 -9.87 6.62 -1.24
N TYR A 29 -9.50 5.55 -1.96
CA TYR A 29 -8.12 5.10 -2.02
C TYR A 29 -7.19 6.03 -2.80
N ALA A 30 -7.69 6.78 -3.79
CA ALA A 30 -6.92 7.85 -4.41
C ALA A 30 -6.53 8.95 -3.41
N ARG A 31 -7.45 9.34 -2.50
CA ARG A 31 -7.16 10.29 -1.43
C ARG A 31 -6.18 9.72 -0.40
N GLN A 32 -6.37 8.48 0.02
CA GLN A 32 -5.44 7.83 0.97
C GLN A 32 -4.03 7.74 0.39
N ARG A 33 -3.91 7.35 -0.88
CA ARG A 33 -2.64 7.33 -1.61
C ARG A 33 -1.97 8.70 -1.58
N GLN A 34 -2.70 9.74 -1.96
CA GLN A 34 -2.17 11.11 -2.02
C GLN A 34 -1.66 11.59 -0.66
N LYS A 35 -2.42 11.36 0.42
CA LYS A 35 -2.00 11.73 1.78
C LYS A 35 -0.72 11.02 2.21
N ILE A 36 -0.56 9.73 1.91
CA ILE A 36 0.67 8.99 2.26
C ILE A 36 1.88 9.55 1.51
N LYS A 37 1.72 9.91 0.23
CA LYS A 37 2.78 10.57 -0.54
C LYS A 37 3.21 11.88 0.11
N GLU A 38 2.25 12.70 0.51
CA GLU A 38 2.54 13.97 1.19
C GLU A 38 3.28 13.78 2.51
N VAL A 39 2.92 12.74 3.28
CA VAL A 39 3.64 12.39 4.52
C VAL A 39 5.07 11.94 4.21
N LEU A 40 5.27 11.10 3.18
CA LEU A 40 6.62 10.65 2.79
C LEU A 40 7.49 11.82 2.32
N GLU A 41 6.92 12.74 1.52
CA GLU A 41 7.60 13.94 1.03
C GLU A 41 7.99 14.89 2.17
N LYS A 42 7.13 15.05 3.18
CA LYS A 42 7.36 15.98 4.31
C LYS A 42 8.19 15.38 5.45
N GLY A 43 7.99 14.10 5.76
CA GLY A 43 8.55 13.44 6.93
C GLY A 43 9.97 12.92 6.73
N ALA A 44 10.45 12.84 5.49
CA ALA A 44 11.79 12.35 5.19
C ALA A 44 12.60 13.30 4.27
N PRO A 45 12.73 14.59 4.61
CA PRO A 45 13.49 15.54 3.79
C PRO A 45 14.97 15.07 3.74
N GLY A 46 15.41 14.65 2.56
CA GLY A 46 16.77 14.16 2.32
C GLY A 46 16.94 12.65 2.38
N LEU A 47 15.90 11.86 2.67
CA LEU A 47 15.94 10.42 2.41
C LEU A 47 15.83 10.20 0.88
N PRO A 48 16.84 9.60 0.23
CA PRO A 48 16.77 9.34 -1.20
C PRO A 48 15.80 8.19 -1.48
N CYS A 49 14.50 8.51 -1.53
CA CYS A 49 13.44 7.56 -1.87
C CYS A 49 12.74 7.93 -3.18
N GLU A 50 12.30 6.91 -3.92
CA GLU A 50 11.54 7.05 -5.16
C GLU A 50 10.27 6.20 -5.07
N ILE A 51 9.13 6.78 -5.38
CA ILE A 51 7.85 6.06 -5.44
C ILE A 51 7.68 5.51 -6.86
N ARG A 52 7.50 4.19 -6.99
CA ARG A 52 7.11 3.53 -8.24
C ARG A 52 5.68 3.02 -8.15
N GLU A 53 4.85 3.44 -9.09
CA GLU A 53 3.44 3.08 -9.16
C GLU A 53 2.89 3.12 -10.59
N ASN A 54 1.73 2.49 -10.79
CA ASN A 54 0.98 2.49 -12.05
C ASN A 54 -0.42 3.10 -11.88
N ASP A 55 -0.57 4.10 -11.00
CA ASP A 55 -1.83 4.81 -10.70
C ASP A 55 -3.04 3.91 -10.36
N SER A 56 -2.78 2.68 -9.90
CA SER A 56 -3.81 1.66 -9.70
C SER A 56 -3.45 0.73 -8.55
N GLY A 57 -4.45 -0.02 -8.08
CA GLY A 57 -4.30 -0.94 -6.95
C GLY A 57 -4.47 -0.28 -5.60
N LEU A 58 -3.96 -0.97 -4.57
CA LEU A 58 -4.04 -0.57 -3.16
C LEU A 58 -2.66 -0.49 -2.49
N HIS A 59 -1.60 -0.50 -3.29
CA HIS A 59 -0.23 -0.35 -2.84
C HIS A 59 0.61 0.37 -3.89
N PHE A 60 1.75 0.90 -3.47
CA PHE A 60 2.83 1.35 -4.36
C PHE A 60 4.16 0.81 -3.83
N LEU A 61 5.20 0.88 -4.66
CA LEU A 61 6.55 0.52 -4.26
C LEU A 61 7.32 1.77 -3.84
N LEU A 62 7.99 1.69 -2.70
CA LEU A 62 8.95 2.68 -2.24
C LEU A 62 10.36 2.11 -2.45
N HIS A 63 11.11 2.70 -3.36
CA HIS A 63 12.53 2.43 -3.53
C HIS A 63 13.31 3.27 -2.54
N LEU A 64 14.15 2.64 -1.72
CA LEU A 64 15.04 3.34 -0.80
C LEU A 64 16.49 3.18 -1.28
N LYS A 65 17.22 4.29 -1.47
CA LYS A 65 18.66 4.20 -1.69
C LYS A 65 19.34 4.09 -0.33
N THR A 66 19.80 2.89 0.00
CA THR A 66 20.44 2.57 1.27
C THR A 66 21.47 1.47 1.07
N ASP A 67 22.48 1.44 1.95
CA ASP A 67 23.43 0.33 2.03
C ASP A 67 22.96 -0.77 2.99
N LEU A 68 21.80 -0.58 3.63
CA LEU A 68 21.20 -1.56 4.52
C LEU A 68 20.54 -2.66 3.70
N THR A 69 20.60 -3.88 4.23
CA THR A 69 19.85 -4.98 3.64
C THR A 69 18.35 -4.76 3.79
N ASP A 70 17.56 -5.35 2.89
CA ASP A 70 16.09 -5.29 2.96
C ASP A 70 15.57 -5.72 4.34
N ARG A 71 16.19 -6.77 4.91
CA ARG A 71 15.87 -7.28 6.24
C ARG A 71 16.18 -6.28 7.36
N GLU A 72 17.30 -5.56 7.26
CA GLU A 72 17.66 -4.54 8.25
C GLU A 72 16.71 -3.35 8.21
N VAL A 73 16.31 -2.93 7.00
CA VAL A 73 15.32 -1.86 6.83
C VAL A 73 13.99 -2.26 7.45
N VAL A 74 13.45 -3.44 7.11
CA VAL A 74 12.20 -3.96 7.68
C VAL A 74 12.28 -4.00 9.21
N LYS A 75 13.40 -4.50 9.75
CA LYS A 75 13.61 -4.59 11.20
C LYS A 75 13.61 -3.21 11.86
N LYS A 76 14.38 -2.24 11.34
CA LYS A 76 14.45 -0.89 11.90
C LYS A 76 13.11 -0.16 11.86
N LEU A 77 12.36 -0.30 10.77
CA LEU A 77 11.02 0.27 10.66
C LEU A 77 10.06 -0.38 11.67
N ALA A 78 10.12 -1.71 11.83
CA ALA A 78 9.29 -2.41 12.80
C ALA A 78 9.57 -1.98 14.25
N GLU A 79 10.83 -1.71 14.60
CA GLU A 79 11.22 -1.15 15.91
C GLU A 79 10.63 0.24 16.15
N GLN A 80 10.35 1.00 15.09
CA GLN A 80 9.66 2.30 15.10
C GLN A 80 8.13 2.17 14.99
N GLY A 81 7.59 0.94 15.01
CA GLY A 81 6.16 0.68 14.88
C GLY A 81 5.63 0.66 13.44
N VAL A 82 6.50 0.81 12.44
CA VAL A 82 6.15 0.82 11.02
C VAL A 82 6.38 -0.56 10.43
N ARG A 83 5.31 -1.24 10.00
CA ARG A 83 5.41 -2.55 9.34
C ARG A 83 5.38 -2.37 7.82
N VAL A 84 6.41 -2.87 7.15
CA VAL A 84 6.52 -2.94 5.69
C VAL A 84 7.01 -4.32 5.27
N HIS A 85 6.78 -4.66 4.00
CA HIS A 85 7.32 -5.87 3.38
C HIS A 85 8.33 -5.49 2.31
N ALA A 86 9.46 -6.19 2.27
CA ALA A 86 10.41 -6.05 1.18
C ALA A 86 9.87 -6.80 -0.05
N LEU A 87 10.02 -6.20 -1.24
CA LEU A 87 9.59 -6.82 -2.50
C LEU A 87 10.35 -8.12 -2.77
N SER A 88 11.59 -8.22 -2.31
CA SER A 88 12.45 -9.40 -2.41
C SER A 88 11.84 -10.65 -1.76
N GLU A 89 10.94 -10.50 -0.77
CA GLU A 89 10.19 -11.62 -0.16
C GLU A 89 9.24 -12.32 -1.15
N TYR A 90 8.85 -11.63 -2.23
CA TYR A 90 7.91 -12.12 -3.25
C TYR A 90 8.62 -12.68 -4.49
N TYR A 91 9.95 -12.61 -4.57
CA TYR A 91 10.70 -13.10 -5.71
C TYR A 91 10.79 -14.63 -5.70
N THR A 92 10.30 -15.28 -6.75
CA THR A 92 10.39 -16.75 -6.93
C THR A 92 11.83 -17.24 -7.15
N LYS A 93 12.72 -16.36 -7.62
CA LYS A 93 14.15 -16.61 -7.77
C LYS A 93 14.90 -15.53 -7.00
N LYS A 94 16.04 -15.87 -6.38
CA LYS A 94 16.89 -14.86 -5.74
C LYS A 94 17.38 -13.85 -6.79
N GLN A 95 16.71 -12.72 -6.84
CA GLN A 95 17.27 -11.45 -7.30
C GLN A 95 17.91 -10.77 -6.09
N GLY A 96 18.89 -9.90 -6.34
CA GLY A 96 19.56 -9.15 -5.28
C GLY A 96 18.59 -8.28 -4.49
N GLU A 97 19.13 -7.58 -3.49
CA GLU A 97 18.35 -6.61 -2.71
C GLU A 97 18.25 -5.32 -3.53
N GLU A 98 17.06 -5.08 -4.09
CA GLU A 98 16.77 -3.89 -4.88
C GLU A 98 16.16 -2.76 -4.03
N HIS A 99 15.99 -2.99 -2.73
CA HIS A 99 15.50 -2.01 -1.76
C HIS A 99 14.14 -1.41 -2.11
N PHE A 100 13.26 -2.24 -2.67
CA PHE A 100 11.86 -1.93 -2.87
C PHE A 100 11.02 -2.44 -1.71
N PHE A 101 10.18 -1.58 -1.17
CA PHE A 101 9.25 -1.91 -0.09
C PHE A 101 7.81 -1.66 -0.53
N ILE A 102 6.91 -2.58 -0.21
CA ILE A 102 5.50 -2.47 -0.56
C ILE A 102 4.78 -1.65 0.50
N ILE A 103 4.23 -0.51 0.08
CA ILE A 103 3.43 0.36 0.94
C ILE A 103 1.96 0.14 0.62
N ASN A 104 1.26 -0.61 1.48
CA ASN A 104 -0.15 -0.92 1.34
C ASN A 104 -1.02 0.11 2.06
N TYR A 105 -1.98 0.70 1.35
CA TYR A 105 -2.89 1.72 1.85
C TYR A 105 -4.36 1.28 1.93
N SER A 106 -4.66 -0.02 1.80
CA SER A 106 -6.01 -0.55 1.99
C SER A 106 -6.46 -0.51 3.45
N ASN A 107 -5.52 -0.70 4.37
CA ASN A 107 -5.76 -0.84 5.81
C ASN A 107 -5.03 0.24 6.64
N LEU A 108 -4.56 1.31 6.00
CA LEU A 108 -3.97 2.45 6.70
C LEU A 108 -5.08 3.43 7.06
N ASP A 109 -5.21 3.68 8.37
CA ASP A 109 -5.94 4.85 8.84
C ASP A 109 -5.02 6.06 8.73
N VAL A 110 -5.14 6.77 7.61
CA VAL A 110 -4.28 7.91 7.30
C VAL A 110 -4.58 9.11 8.19
N GLU A 111 -5.67 9.11 8.98
CA GLU A 111 -5.91 10.14 10.00
C GLU A 111 -5.02 9.96 11.24
N ILE A 112 -4.46 8.76 11.43
CA ILE A 112 -3.61 8.42 12.58
C ILE A 112 -2.11 8.62 12.26
N ILE A 113 -1.75 8.80 10.98
CA ILE A 113 -0.34 8.97 10.59
C ILE A 113 0.13 10.35 11.04
N PRO A 114 1.07 10.44 12.01
CA PRO A 114 1.60 11.72 12.46
C PRO A 114 2.35 12.41 11.32
N ILE A 115 2.16 13.73 11.20
CA ILE A 115 2.94 14.60 10.30
C ILE A 115 4.27 14.93 10.98
#